data_AF-A0AAP9UNS1-F1
#
_entry.id   AF-A0AAP9UNS1-F1
#
_cell.length_a   1.000
_cell.length_b   1.000
_cell.length_c   1.000
_cell.angle_alpha   90.00
_cell.angle_beta   90.00
_cell.angle_gamma   90.00
#
_symmetry.space_group_name_H-M   'P 1'
#
loop_
_entity.id
_entity.type
_entity.pdbx_description
1 polymer ?
#
loop_
_entity_poly.entity_id
_entity_poly.type
_entity_poly.pdbx_seq_one_letter_code
_entity_poly.pdbx_strand_id
1 'polypeptide(L)' 'MNVYYRRTVVGWWNVYPAGSDDQFANLNPEEFTALLPQVSRRAFAGCAEISLTAARELFGKEVRSA' A
#
# COMPACT_ATOMS: atom_id res chain seq x y z
N MET A 1 -6.30 -17.54 0.98
CA MET A 1 -7.27 -16.43 0.99
C MET A 1 -6.57 -15.22 0.42
N ASN A 2 -7.02 -14.70 -0.72
CA ASN A 2 -6.42 -13.51 -1.33
C ASN A 2 -7.10 -12.27 -0.79
N VAL A 3 -6.32 -11.23 -0.53
CA VAL A 3 -6.82 -9.94 -0.07
C VAL A 3 -6.19 -8.83 -0.90
N TYR A 4 -6.92 -7.73 -1.08
CA TYR A 4 -6.33 -6.47 -1.52
C TYR A 4 -6.58 -5.41 -0.45
N TYR A 5 -5.77 -4.37 -0.43
CA TYR A 5 -5.86 -3.34 0.59
C TYR A 5 -5.72 -1.95 -0.01
N ARG A 6 -6.39 -0.96 0.59
CA ARG A 6 -6.36 0.45 0.17
C ARG A 6 -6.11 1.33 1.39
N ARG A 7 -5.18 2.28 1.24
CA ARG A 7 -4.92 3.30 2.26
C ARG A 7 -6.02 4.35 2.24
N THR A 8 -6.54 4.72 3.40
CA THR A 8 -7.53 5.80 3.55
C THR A 8 -6.82 7.16 3.64
N VAL A 9 -7.56 8.25 3.44
CA VAL A 9 -7.04 9.62 3.54
C VAL A 9 -6.49 9.96 4.93
N VAL A 10 -7.03 9.31 5.98
CA VAL A 10 -6.58 9.45 7.37
C VAL A 10 -5.44 8.49 7.74
N GLY A 11 -4.90 7.75 6.76
CA GLY A 11 -3.72 6.89 6.94
C GLY A 11 -3.99 5.49 7.46
N TRP A 12 -5.26 5.09 7.58
CA TRP A 12 -5.67 3.72 7.94
C TRP A 12 -5.73 2.82 6.71
N TRP A 13 -6.02 1.53 6.88
CA TRP A 13 -6.08 0.54 5.81
C TRP A 13 -7.41 -0.18 5.78
N ASN A 14 -8.10 -0.11 4.64
CA ASN A 14 -9.22 -1.00 4.35
C ASN A 14 -8.68 -2.26 3.68
N VAL A 15 -8.93 -3.43 4.27
CA VAL A 15 -8.53 -4.74 3.75
C VAL A 15 -9.75 -5.51 3.30
N TYR A 16 -9.75 -5.95 2.05
CA TYR A 16 -10.88 -6.59 1.37
C TYR A 16 -10.53 -8.04 1.03
N PRO A 17 -11.46 -8.99 1.22
CA PRO A 17 -11.36 -10.30 0.62
C PRO A 17 -11.49 -10.19 -0.91
N ALA A 18 -10.67 -10.94 -1.64
CA ALA A 18 -10.76 -10.96 -3.10
C ALA A 18 -12.13 -11.51 -3.54
N GLY A 19 -12.86 -10.72 -4.35
CA GLY A 19 -14.20 -11.06 -4.83
C GLY A 19 -15.36 -10.46 -4.04
N SER A 20 -15.09 -9.65 -3.01
CA SER A 20 -16.10 -8.92 -2.24
C SER A 20 -15.57 -7.52 -1.90
N ASP A 21 -16.16 -6.52 -2.55
CA ASP A 21 -15.82 -5.11 -2.37
C ASP A 21 -16.68 -4.44 -1.27
N ASP A 22 -17.75 -5.13 -0.85
CA ASP A 22 -18.74 -4.70 0.14
C ASP A 22 -18.33 -5.02 1.58
N GLN A 23 -17.37 -5.91 1.78
CA GLN A 23 -16.86 -6.29 3.10
C GLN A 23 -15.39 -5.91 3.24
N PHE A 24 -15.07 -5.12 4.26
CA PHE A 24 -13.68 -4.80 4.59
C PHE A 24 -13.46 -4.71 6.09
N ALA A 25 -12.25 -5.05 6.50
CA ALA A 25 -11.74 -4.70 7.82
C ALA A 25 -11.00 -3.37 7.72
N ASN A 26 -11.29 -2.45 8.64
CA ASN A 26 -10.55 -1.20 8.77
C ASN A 26 -9.50 -1.37 9.88
N LEU A 27 -8.23 -1.20 9.51
CA LEU A 27 -7.08 -1.47 10.37
C LEU A 27 -6.25 -0.20 10.52
N ASN A 28 -5.80 0.06 11.74
CA ASN A 28 -4.76 1.05 11.96
C ASN A 28 -3.40 0.52 11.42
N PRO A 29 -2.37 1.38 11.28
CA PRO A 29 -1.08 0.97 10.74
C PRO A 29 -0.37 -0.16 11.51
N GLU A 30 -0.53 -0.20 12.84
CA GLU A 30 0.09 -1.20 13.70
C GLU A 30 -0.58 -2.56 13.51
N GLU A 31 -1.92 -2.59 13.51
CA GLU A 31 -2.75 -3.78 13.23
C GLU A 31 -2.47 -4.33 11.83
N PHE A 32 -2.40 -3.46 10.82
CA PHE A 32 -2.11 -3.87 9.45
C PHE A 32 -0.73 -4.53 9.34
N THR A 33 0.29 -3.95 9.97
CA THR A 33 1.67 -4.49 9.94
C THR A 33 1.76 -5.82 10.69
N ALA A 34 1.01 -5.96 11.79
CA ALA A 34 0.96 -7.21 12.55
C ALA A 34 0.26 -8.33 11.78
N LEU A 35 -0.83 -8.01 11.06
CA LEU A 35 -1.62 -8.99 10.30
C LEU A 35 -1.00 -9.35 8.94
N LEU A 36 -0.30 -8.41 8.29
CA LEU A 36 0.31 -8.59 6.98
C LEU A 36 1.80 -8.24 7.01
N PRO A 37 2.63 -8.94 7.83
CA PRO A 37 4.04 -8.61 8.02
C PRO A 37 4.89 -8.74 6.74
N GLN A 38 4.39 -9.49 5.75
CA GLN A 38 5.02 -9.65 4.43
C GLN A 38 4.85 -8.43 3.52
N VAL A 39 3.91 -7.52 3.83
CA VAL A 39 3.72 -6.30 3.06
C VAL A 39 4.89 -5.38 3.37
N SER A 40 5.76 -5.18 2.38
CA SER A 40 6.93 -4.31 2.51
C SER A 40 6.52 -2.94 3.03
N ARG A 41 7.29 -2.40 3.98
CA ARG A 41 7.15 -1.00 4.43
C ARG A 41 7.19 0.01 3.26
N ARG A 42 7.75 -0.37 2.11
CA ARG A 42 7.74 0.43 0.87
C ARG A 42 6.35 0.59 0.26
N ALA A 43 5.44 -0.36 0.46
CA ALA A 43 4.04 -0.25 0.03
C ALA A 43 3.26 0.84 0.80
N PHE A 44 3.79 1.30 1.94
CA PHE A 44 3.21 2.37 2.76
C PHE A 44 3.54 3.77 2.23
N ALA A 45 4.35 3.89 1.18
CA ALA A 45 4.66 5.16 0.53
C ALA A 45 3.53 5.68 -0.40
N GLY A 46 2.33 5.07 -0.37
CA GLY A 46 1.17 5.59 -1.09
C GLY A 46 0.66 6.92 -0.52
N CYS A 47 0.41 7.88 -1.40
CA CYS A 47 -0.06 9.27 -1.20
C CYS A 47 0.83 10.23 -0.39
N ALA A 48 1.92 9.76 0.24
CA ALA A 48 2.99 10.70 0.57
C ALA A 48 3.63 11.12 -0.76
N GLU A 49 3.80 12.43 -1.01
CA GLU A 49 4.66 12.87 -2.10
C GLU A 49 6.01 12.17 -1.94
N ILE A 50 6.26 11.18 -2.78
CA ILE A 50 7.58 10.59 -2.87
C ILE A 50 8.44 11.64 -3.55
N SER A 51 9.54 12.03 -2.92
CA SER A 51 10.48 12.92 -3.57
C SER A 51 11.01 12.23 -4.84
N LEU A 52 11.35 13.02 -5.86
CA LEU A 52 11.98 12.54 -7.09
C LEU A 52 13.20 11.65 -6.80
N THR A 53 13.94 11.94 -5.73
CA THR A 53 15.07 11.13 -5.26
C THR A 53 14.62 9.76 -4.76
N ALA A 54 13.64 9.70 -3.86
CA ALA A 54 13.11 8.43 -3.33
C ALA A 54 12.48 7.56 -4.43
N ALA A 55 11.81 8.18 -5.41
CA ALA A 55 11.26 7.48 -6.56
C ALA A 55 12.37 6.79 -7.39
N ARG A 56 13.48 7.48 -7.65
CA ARG A 56 14.62 6.92 -8.41
C ARG A 56 15.30 5.76 -7.71
N GLU A 57 15.43 5.82 -6.39
CA GLU A 57 16.02 4.72 -5.61
C GLU A 57 15.14 3.48 -5.56
N LEU A 58 13.82 3.65 -5.54
CA LEU A 58 12.86 2.56 -5.44
C LEU A 58 12.57 1.89 -6.79
N PHE A 59 12.46 2.67 -7.85
CA PHE A 59 11.95 2.20 -9.16
C PHE A 59 12.99 2.28 -10.29
N GLY A 60 14.18 2.84 -10.05
CA GLY A 60 15.21 3.05 -11.08
C GLY A 60 14.98 4.32 -11.91
N LYS A 61 15.78 4.49 -12.98
CA LYS A 61 15.58 5.59 -13.95
C LYS A 61 14.34 5.30 -14.79
N GLU A 62 13.56 6.34 -15.13
CA GLU A 62 12.44 6.26 -16.07
C GLU A 62 12.84 5.43 -17.30
N VAL A 63 12.20 4.28 -17.51
CA VAL A 63 12.23 3.60 -18.79
C VAL A 63 11.12 4.25 -19.62
N ARG A 64 11.48 5.27 -20.42
CA ARG A 64 10.58 5.77 -21.45
C ARG A 64 10.56 4.73 -22.57
N SER A 65 9.40 4.11 -22.79
CA SER A 65 9.14 3.35 -24.02
C SER A 65 9.28 4.29 -25.22
N ALA A 66 9.91 3.79 -26.28
CA ALA A 66 10.02 4.47 -27.57
C ALA A 66 8.65 4.75 -28.21
#